data_AF-A0A1G1D5W5-F1
#
_entry.id   AF-A0A1G1D5W5-F1
#
_cell.length_a   1.000
_cell.length_b   1.000
_cell.length_c   1.000
_cell.angle_alpha   90.00
_cell.angle_beta   90.00
_cell.angle_gamma   90.00
#
_symmetry.space_group_name_H-M   'P 1'
#
loop_
_entity.id
_entity.type
_entity.pdbx_description
1 polymer ?
#
loop_
_entity_poly.entity_id
_entity_poly.type
_entity_poly.pdbx_seq_one_letter_code
_entity_poly.pdbx_strand_id
1 'polypeptide(L)' 'MKIDRILNIKGEVCPYTFVRSKLTLEEMEPGQILKVIVDHEPATKNVPRSMENEGNTVLDISKINETDWQIIIKKA' A
#
# COMPACT_ATOMS: atom_id res chain seq x y z
N MET A 1 6.72 2.11 15.56
CA MET A 1 6.30 2.58 14.22
C MET A 1 4.83 2.96 14.29
N LYS A 2 4.46 4.19 13.91
CA LYS A 2 3.07 4.67 13.95
C LYS A 2 2.49 4.61 12.54
N ILE A 3 1.28 4.08 12.38
CA ILE A 3 0.55 4.16 11.10
C ILE A 3 -0.26 5.45 11.12
N ASP A 4 -0.06 6.32 10.12
CA ASP A 4 -0.75 7.61 10.02
C ASP A 4 -2.06 7.50 9.24
N ARG A 5 -2.15 6.56 8.28
CA ARG A 5 -3.38 6.30 7.52
C ARG A 5 -3.52 4.81 7.17
N ILE A 6 -4.77 4.34 7.11
CA ILE A 6 -5.12 2.98 6.67
C ILE A 6 -6.02 3.09 5.46
N LEU A 7 -5.67 2.39 4.38
CA LEU A 7 -6.44 2.28 3.15
C LEU A 7 -6.87 0.82 2.94
N ASN A 8 -8.17 0.56 3.03
CA ASN A 8 -8.74 -0.73 2.65
C ASN A 8 -9.23 -0.66 1.20
N ILE A 9 -8.63 -1.49 0.35
CA ILE A 9 -8.91 -1.59 -1.09
C ILE A 9 -9.15 -3.04 -1.51
N LYS A 10 -9.74 -3.84 -0.60
CA LYS A 10 -10.25 -5.18 -0.94
C LYS A 10 -11.32 -5.10 -2.03
N GLY A 11 -11.40 -6.12 -2.88
CA GLY A 11 -12.30 -6.21 -4.02
C GLY A 11 -11.84 -5.44 -5.26
N GLU A 12 -10.82 -4.59 -5.13
CA GLU A 12 -10.24 -3.87 -6.26
C GLU A 12 -9.18 -4.74 -6.94
N VAL A 13 -9.07 -4.61 -8.26
CA VAL A 13 -8.00 -5.26 -9.05
C VAL A 13 -7.09 -4.21 -9.67
N CYS A 14 -5.96 -4.63 -10.24
CA CYS A 14 -5.10 -3.70 -10.98
C CYS A 14 -5.88 -3.06 -12.16
N PRO A 15 -5.66 -1.76 -12.44
CA PRO A 15 -4.68 -0.86 -11.82
C PRO A 15 -5.18 -0.11 -10.57
N TYR A 16 -6.42 -0.30 -10.14
CA TYR A 16 -7.05 0.50 -9.07
C TYR A 16 -6.34 0.38 -7.73
N THR A 17 -5.79 -0.80 -7.41
CA THR A 17 -5.00 -0.99 -6.18
C THR A 17 -3.78 -0.08 -6.09
N PHE A 18 -3.11 0.13 -7.22
CA PHE A 18 -2.00 1.07 -7.32
C PHE A 18 -2.51 2.51 -7.28
N VAL A 19 -3.47 2.86 -8.15
CA VAL A 19 -3.97 4.24 -8.29
C VAL A 19 -4.48 4.78 -6.96
N ARG A 20 -5.30 4.02 -6.23
CA ARG A 20 -5.84 4.47 -4.94
C ARG A 20 -4.77 4.61 -3.87
N SER A 21 -3.80 3.70 -3.85
CA SER A 21 -2.65 3.79 -2.92
C SER A 21 -1.80 5.03 -3.20
N LYS A 22 -1.58 5.36 -4.49
CA LYS A 22 -0.82 6.53 -4.92
C LYS A 22 -1.52 7.82 -4.54
N LEU A 23 -2.79 7.99 -4.93
CA LEU A 23 -3.57 9.17 -4.58
C LEU A 23 -3.62 9.41 -3.07
N THR A 24 -3.74 8.32 -2.29
CA THR A 24 -3.73 8.42 -0.82
C THR A 24 -2.39 8.92 -0.28
N LEU A 25 -1.26 8.49 -0.86
CA LEU A 25 0.08 8.97 -0.47
C LEU A 25 0.34 10.41 -0.93
N GLU A 26 -0.21 10.83 -2.06
CA GLU A 26 -0.09 12.23 -2.55
C GLU A 26 -0.79 13.23 -1.61
N GLU A 27 -1.81 12.78 -0.87
CA GLU A 27 -2.49 13.57 0.17
C GLU A 27 -1.79 13.51 1.55
N MET A 28 -0.68 12.78 1.66
CA MET A 28 0.06 12.57 2.92
C MET A 28 1.36 13.36 2.95
N GLU A 29 1.79 13.72 4.16
CA GLU A 29 3.04 14.44 4.37
C GLU A 29 4.25 13.50 4.22
N PRO A 30 5.39 14.00 3.71
CA PRO A 30 6.65 13.25 3.68
C PRO A 30 6.98 12.62 5.04
N GLY A 31 7.38 11.35 5.00
CA GLY A 31 7.70 10.55 6.18
C GLY A 31 6.51 9.86 6.86
N GLN A 32 5.26 10.20 6.51
CA GLN A 32 4.08 9.50 7.03
C GLN A 32 3.95 8.09 6.48
N ILE A 33 3.29 7.23 7.25
CA ILE A 33 3.15 5.80 6.94
C ILE A 33 1.70 5.44 6.59
N LEU A 34 1.53 4.89 5.39
CA LEU A 34 0.29 4.30 4.89
C LEU A 34 0.31 2.78 5.06
N LYS A 35 -0.75 2.23 5.65
CA LYS A 35 -1.06 0.80 5.59
C LYS A 35 -2.13 0.54 4.53
N VAL A 36 -1.81 -0.27 3.53
CA VAL A 36 -2.74 -0.69 2.47
C VAL A 36 -3.17 -2.13 2.74
N ILE A 37 -4.47 -2.41 2.69
CA ILE A 37 -5.04 -3.76 2.85
C ILE A 37 -5.64 -4.21 1.53
N VAL A 38 -5.19 -5.36 1.03
CA VAL A 38 -5.64 -6.02 -0.21
C VAL A 38 -6.01 -7.47 0.06
N ASP A 39 -6.77 -8.08 -0.84
CA ASP A 39 -7.31 -9.46 -0.72
C ASP A 39 -6.80 -10.42 -1.79
N HIS A 40 -5.77 -10.03 -2.55
CA HIS A 40 -5.21 -10.87 -3.61
C HIS A 40 -3.68 -10.77 -3.66
N GLU A 41 -3.04 -11.93 -3.82
CA GLU A 41 -1.57 -12.04 -3.83
C GLU A 41 -0.91 -11.16 -4.91
N PRO A 42 -1.42 -10.99 -6.14
CA PRO A 42 -0.75 -10.16 -7.14
C PRO A 42 -0.54 -8.69 -6.72
N ALA A 43 -1.42 -8.12 -5.91
CA ALA A 43 -1.23 -6.76 -5.39
C ALA A 43 0.00 -6.62 -4.49
N THR A 44 0.39 -7.70 -3.80
CA THR A 44 1.59 -7.73 -2.95
C THR A 44 2.89 -7.60 -3.72
N LYS A 45 2.86 -7.78 -5.05
CA LYS A 45 4.02 -7.60 -5.93
C LYS A 45 3.91 -6.28 -6.70
N ASN A 46 2.72 -5.99 -7.23
CA ASN A 46 2.50 -4.84 -8.11
C ASN A 46 2.46 -3.51 -7.34
N VAL A 47 1.77 -3.44 -6.20
CA VAL A 47 1.67 -2.20 -5.42
C VAL A 47 3.05 -1.79 -4.89
N PRO A 48 3.84 -2.66 -4.22
CA PRO A 48 5.17 -2.28 -3.73
C PRO A 48 6.09 -1.78 -4.83
N ARG A 49 6.19 -2.52 -5.93
CA ARG A 49 7.02 -2.14 -7.08
C ARG A 49 6.66 -0.76 -7.61
N SER A 50 5.36 -0.48 -7.79
CA SER A 50 4.94 0.82 -8.29
C SER A 50 5.18 1.95 -7.27
N MET A 51 5.08 1.67 -5.96
CA MET A 51 5.38 2.66 -4.92
C MET A 51 6.86 3.01 -4.88
N GLU A 52 7.74 2.02 -5.02
CA GLU A 52 9.19 2.21 -5.11
C GLU A 52 9.57 2.99 -6.37
N ASN A 53 8.93 2.70 -7.51
CA ASN A 53 9.14 3.46 -8.75
C ASN A 53 8.74 4.95 -8.62
N GLU A 54 7.78 5.26 -7.75
CA GLU A 54 7.37 6.63 -7.41
C GLU A 54 8.27 7.26 -6.33
N GLY A 55 9.32 6.55 -5.88
CA GLY A 55 10.29 7.01 -4.89
C GLY A 55 9.90 6.75 -3.43
N ASN A 56 8.74 6.15 -3.16
CA ASN A 56 8.32 5.80 -1.81
C ASN A 56 9.05 4.58 -1.28
N THR A 57 9.07 4.41 0.05
CA THR A 57 9.74 3.26 0.68
C THR A 57 8.72 2.24 1.15
N VAL A 58 8.83 0.99 0.69
CA VAL A 58 8.03 -0.12 1.22
C VAL A 58 8.73 -0.65 2.48
N LEU A 59 8.01 -0.66 3.60
CA LEU A 59 8.54 -1.04 4.91
C LEU A 59 8.20 -2.48 5.30
N ASP A 60 7.03 -2.98 4.90
CA ASP A 60 6.60 -4.35 5.21
C ASP A 60 5.55 -4.84 4.20
N ILE A 61 5.57 -6.14 3.93
CA ILE A 61 4.54 -6.86 3.19
C ILE A 61 4.27 -8.17 3.93
N SER A 62 3.06 -8.34 4.46
CA SER A 62 2.73 -9.51 5.28
C SER A 62 1.28 -9.93 5.16
N LYS A 63 1.00 -11.21 5.38
CA LYS A 63 -0.38 -11.71 5.48
C LYS A 63 -0.99 -11.26 6.80
N ILE A 64 -2.25 -10.83 6.75
CA ILE A 64 -3.07 -10.55 7.93
C ILE A 64 -3.91 -11.77 8.30
N ASN A 65 -4.40 -12.49 7.29
CA ASN A 65 -5.16 -13.74 7.43
C ASN A 65 -4.99 -14.61 6.16
N GLU A 66 -5.86 -15.60 5.96
CA GLU A 66 -5.77 -16.53 4.83
C GLU A 66 -5.89 -15.84 3.46
N THR A 67 -6.69 -14.78 3.36
CA THR A 67 -7.00 -14.08 2.11
C THR A 67 -6.36 -12.70 2.01
N ASP A 68 -6.19 -12.02 3.14
CA ASP A 68 -5.85 -10.61 3.20
C ASP A 68 -4.37 -10.37 3.49
N TRP A 69 -3.84 -9.33 2.86
CA TRP A 69 -2.48 -8.88 2.99
C TRP A 69 -2.44 -7.40 3.40
N GLN A 70 -1.39 -7.04 4.11
CA GLN A 70 -1.03 -5.64 4.33
C GLN A 70 0.26 -5.30 3.61
N ILE A 71 0.33 -4.06 3.14
CA ILE A 71 1.51 -3.44 2.56
C ILE A 71 1.71 -2.13 3.30
N ILE A 72 2.87 -1.94 3.91
CA ILE A 72 3.19 -0.76 4.70
C ILE A 72 4.17 0.09 3.91
N ILE A 73 3.80 1.34 3.63
CA ILE A 73 4.54 2.25 2.76
C ILE A 73 4.80 3.55 3.51
N LYS A 74 6.03 4.04 3.43
CA LYS A 74 6.42 5.36 3.91
C LYS A 74 6.49 6.33 2.73
N LYS A 75 5.78 7.44 2.84
CA LYS A 75 5.87 8.54 1.88
C LYS A 75 7.29 9.12 1.90
N ALA A 76 7.88 9.26 0.70
CA ALA A 76 9.14 9.96 0.53
C ALA A 76 9.02 11.44 0.91
#